data_AF-A0A2S9G1P4-F1
#
_entry.id   AF-A0A2S9G1P4-F1
#
_cell.length_a   1.000
_cell.length_b   1.000
_cell.length_c   1.000
_cell.angle_alpha   90.00
_cell.angle_beta   90.00
_cell.angle_gamma   90.00
#
_symmetry.space_group_name_H-M   'P 1'
#
loop_
_entity.id
_entity.type
_entity.pdbx_description
1 polymer ?
#
loop_
_entity_poly.entity_id
_entity_poly.type
_entity_poly.pdbx_seq_one_letter_code
_entity_poly.pdbx_strand_id
1 'polypeptide(L)' 'MDVTTTSDAPVAALTERQCWDLLGSVSLGRLVTTVSGWTEIFPVNFVVQKNTVLF' A
#
# COMPACT_ATOMS: atom_id res chain seq x y z
N MET A 1 -4.01 -3.36 -31.70
CA MET A 1 -3.19 -3.19 -30.48
C MET A 1 -4.05 -3.66 -29.34
N ASP A 2 -3.97 -4.94 -29.01
CA ASP A 2 -4.53 -5.48 -27.78
C ASP A 2 -3.61 -6.61 -27.37
N VAL A 3 -2.93 -6.46 -26.23
CA VAL A 3 -2.15 -7.52 -25.64
C VAL A 3 -2.84 -7.86 -24.33
N THR A 4 -3.67 -8.88 -24.39
CA THR A 4 -4.15 -9.61 -23.23
C THR A 4 -2.95 -10.32 -22.61
N THR A 5 -2.19 -9.64 -21.74
CA THR A 5 -1.12 -10.27 -20.96
C THR A 5 -1.75 -10.97 -19.76
N THR A 6 -2.18 -12.22 -19.94
CA THR A 6 -2.26 -13.15 -18.81
C THR A 6 -0.82 -13.40 -18.35
N SER A 7 -0.35 -12.63 -17.36
CA SER A 7 0.98 -12.83 -16.77
C SER A 7 0.90 -13.97 -15.77
N ASP A 8 1.36 -15.16 -16.15
CA ASP A 8 1.57 -16.32 -15.25
C ASP A 8 2.82 -16.12 -14.36
N ALA A 9 3.12 -14.86 -14.01
CA ALA A 9 4.25 -14.50 -13.18
C ALA A 9 3.88 -14.71 -11.70
N PRO A 10 4.76 -15.32 -10.88
CA PRO A 10 4.48 -15.54 -9.45
C PRO A 10 4.34 -14.24 -8.65
N VAL A 11 4.71 -13.11 -9.24
CA VAL A 11 4.58 -11.77 -8.69
C VAL A 11 3.90 -10.88 -9.72
N ALA A 12 2.79 -10.26 -9.31
CA ALA A 12 2.08 -9.27 -10.11
C ALA A 12 2.31 -7.87 -9.54
N ALA A 13 2.71 -6.94 -10.41
CA ALA A 13 2.76 -5.52 -10.05
C ALA A 13 1.34 -4.95 -9.98
N LEU A 14 1.05 -4.21 -8.92
CA LEU A 14 -0.24 -3.54 -8.75
C LEU A 14 -0.24 -2.19 -9.46
N THR A 15 -1.35 -1.87 -10.11
CA THR A 15 -1.63 -0.50 -10.55
C THR A 15 -1.89 0.39 -9.34
N GLU A 16 -1.69 1.70 -9.50
CA GLU A 16 -1.95 2.67 -8.43
C GLU A 16 -3.38 2.56 -7.87
N ARG A 17 -4.38 2.38 -8.75
CA ARG A 17 -5.78 2.19 -8.35
C ARG A 17 -5.95 0.98 -7.43
N GLN A 18 -5.36 -0.17 -7.83
CA GLN A 18 -5.41 -1.39 -7.01
C GLN A 18 -4.73 -1.20 -5.65
N CYS A 19 -3.62 -0.45 -5.58
CA CYS A 19 -2.98 -0.12 -4.32
C CYS A 19 -3.91 0.66 -3.39
N TRP A 20 -4.59 1.69 -3.90
CA TRP A 20 -5.52 2.50 -3.10
C TRP A 20 -6.78 1.72 -2.67
N ASP A 21 -7.33 0.88 -3.56
CA ASP A 21 -8.47 0.02 -3.24
C ASP A 21 -8.12 -0.99 -2.14
N LEU A 22 -6.93 -1.61 -2.22
CA LEU A 22 -6.45 -2.53 -1.19
C LEU A 22 -6.15 -1.83 0.14
N LEU A 23 -5.53 -0.64 0.10
CA LEU A 23 -5.31 0.17 1.31
C LEU A 23 -6.62 0.55 2.00
N GLY A 24 -7.67 0.87 1.23
CA GLY A 24 -9.00 1.19 1.78
C GLY A 24 -9.77 0.00 2.34
N SER A 25 -9.34 -1.23 2.07
CA SER A 25 -10.02 -2.46 2.52
C SER A 25 -9.63 -2.92 3.93
N VAL A 26 -8.62 -2.28 4.55
CA VAL A 26 -8.11 -2.60 5.88
C VAL A 26 -8.09 -1.34 6.75
N SER A 27 -8.10 -1.51 8.08
CA SER A 27 -8.13 -0.39 9.03
C SER A 27 -6.86 -0.24 9.87
N LEU A 28 -5.94 -1.22 9.82
CA LEU A 28 -4.72 -1.25 10.63
C LEU A 28 -3.47 -1.37 9.74
N GLY A 29 -2.54 -0.44 9.91
CA GLY A 29 -1.28 -0.34 9.17
C GLY A 29 -0.07 -0.31 10.10
N ARG A 30 1.10 -0.11 9.50
CA ARG A 30 2.36 0.11 10.22
C ARG A 30 3.03 1.38 9.71
N LEU A 31 3.34 2.30 10.61
CA LEU A 31 4.15 3.48 10.32
C LEU A 31 5.60 3.19 10.72
N VAL A 32 6.52 3.33 9.76
CA VAL A 32 7.95 3.16 10.00
C VAL A 32 8.61 4.53 9.97
N THR A 33 9.42 4.83 10.99
CA THR A 33 10.21 6.06 11.05
C THR A 33 11.66 5.73 11.36
N THR A 34 12.58 6.55 10.87
CA THR A 34 14.01 6.40 11.15
C THR A 34 14.57 7.72 11.65
N VAL A 35 15.14 7.73 12.84
CA VAL A 35 15.75 8.92 13.47
C VAL A 35 17.15 8.55 13.94
N SER A 36 18.15 9.31 13.53
CA SER A 36 19.57 9.08 13.89
C SER A 36 20.04 7.63 13.65
N GLY A 37 19.56 6.99 12.57
CA GLY A 37 19.89 5.61 12.20
C GLY A 37 19.12 4.53 12.98
N TRP A 38 18.29 4.90 13.95
CA TRP A 38 17.39 4.00 14.66
C TRP A 38 16.04 3.94 13.96
N THR A 39 15.55 2.73 13.67
CA THR A 39 14.28 2.51 12.97
C THR A 39 13.25 1.92 13.91
N GLU A 40 12.08 2.55 13.97
CA GLU A 40 10.95 2.10 14.77
C GLU A 40 9.72 1.84 13.89
N ILE A 41 8.91 0.88 14.32
CA ILE A 41 7.67 0.47 13.66
C ILE A 41 6.50 0.53 14.63
N PHE A 42 5.48 1.31 14.28
CA PHE A 42 4.30 1.54 15.10
C PHE A 42 3.05 0.98 14.43
N PRO A 43 2.19 0.22 15.15
CA PRO A 43 0.85 -0.09 14.65
C PRO A 43 -0.01 1.19 14.68
N VAL A 44 -0.68 1.50 13.57
CA VAL A 44 -1.56 2.69 13.46
C VAL A 44 -2.89 2.32 12.84
N ASN A 45 -4.00 2.79 13.41
CA ASN A 45 -5.28 2.77 12.70
C ASN A 45 -5.23 3.85 11.61
N PHE A 46 -5.78 3.58 10.44
CA PHE A 46 -5.78 4.57 9.36
C PHE A 46 -7.03 4.49 8.48
N VAL A 47 -7.24 5.53 7.69
CA VAL A 47 -8.24 5.58 6.61
C VAL A 47 -7.62 6.17 5.34
N VAL A 48 -8.12 5.73 4.19
CA VAL A 48 -7.80 6.35 2.89
C VAL A 48 -8.80 7.47 2.60
N GLN A 49 -8.31 8.68 2.32
CA GLN A 49 -9.12 9.82 1.91
C GLN A 49 -8.43 10.52 0.73
N LYS A 50 -9.10 10.66 -0.42
CA LYS A 50 -8.56 11.37 -1.60
C LYS A 50 -7.12 10.95 -1.97
N ASN A 51 -6.86 9.63 -1.96
CA ASN A 51 -5.52 9.08 -2.22
C ASN A 51 -4.44 9.60 -1.24
N THR A 52 -4.83 9.85 0.00
CA THR A 52 -3.93 10.08 1.13
C THR A 52 -4.27 9.13 2.27
N VAL A 53 -3.28 8.83 3.11
CA VAL A 53 -3.44 8.02 4.33
C VAL A 53 -3.52 8.97 5.53
N LEU A 54 -4.63 8.92 6.26
CA LEU A 54 -4.83 9.64 7.52
C LEU A 54 -4.75 8.64 8.67
N PHE A 55 -3.87 8.90 9.64
CA PHE A 55 -3.60 8.06 10.82
C PHE A 55 -3.37 8.92 12.07
#